data_AF-A0A2E6LQI0-F1
#
_entry.id   AF-A0A2E6LQI0-F1
#
_cell.length_a   1.000
_cell.length_b   1.000
_cell.length_c   1.000
_cell.angle_alpha   90.00
_cell.angle_beta   90.00
_cell.angle_gamma   90.00
#
_symmetry.space_group_name_H-M   'P 1'
#
loop_
_entity.id
_entity.type
_entity.pdbx_description
1 polymer ?
#
loop_
_entity_poly.entity_id
_entity_poly.type
_entity_poly.pdbx_seq_one_letter_code
_entity_poly.pdbx_strand_id
1 'polypeptide(L)'
;MNRAVDYRSDFYALGATLYELLTGAPLFDVTEPMDWLHCHIAREPRPPHRVRREVPTLVSELVMTLLRKNADDRYRSAAGIAADLARLLERLDAGEDQPRFPLRTQDLPRRFQIPQRLYGREPHVERLMAVYDRASRGPAELALVAGYSGIGKTSVIKELYRPITARRGFFVSGKFDQLHRHVPLSAPVAALKALVRQLLTEPETTLAGWRDKLDDALEGQGALIVELIPELALIIGDQPPLPPMPQANAERRFRRAMRRFVAAFCRAEHPLVLFLDDLQWADAATLELLELILVEAPVEHLLVIGAYRDNETGPGHPLLLAVERLRQSVPVTDIDLPPLAAEDLRALLADALHADAEAVARLADTVAAKTGGNPYFTEEFLKDLVRQGLVGFDGSSQRWRWDDAEIAAQRVTDNVVDLMSAKLRRLSDGARHTLEIAACIGHRFELELLARVDDTPWPALLDALREAMAEQLIAPLGGQIQKRLARPDRQGPHPGLEFAFAHDRIQQSA
;
A
#
# COMPACT_ATOMS: atom_id res chain seq x y z
N MET A 1 5.53 -0.95 3.02
CA MET A 1 5.04 0.19 3.82
C MET A 1 3.74 0.67 3.17
N ASN A 2 2.61 0.65 3.88
CA ASN A 2 1.26 0.72 3.26
C ASN A 2 0.65 2.11 3.15
N ARG A 3 1.49 3.14 3.02
CA ARG A 3 1.03 4.53 2.93
C ARG A 3 1.85 5.26 1.88
N ALA A 4 1.22 6.20 1.20
CA ALA A 4 1.93 7.06 0.27
C ALA A 4 3.07 7.78 1.01
N VAL A 5 4.26 7.75 0.43
CA VAL A 5 5.40 8.47 0.99
C VAL A 5 5.14 9.96 0.77
N ASP A 6 5.07 10.71 1.86
CA ASP A 6 4.97 12.17 1.83
C ASP A 6 6.10 12.82 2.65
N TYR A 7 6.07 14.14 2.73
CA TYR A 7 7.05 14.97 3.44
C TYR A 7 7.20 14.62 4.93
N ARG A 8 6.23 13.95 5.56
CA ARG A 8 6.33 13.50 6.96
C ARG A 8 7.30 12.33 7.11
N SER A 9 7.78 11.76 6.00
CA SER A 9 8.94 10.85 6.00
C SER A 9 10.22 11.58 6.38
N ASP A 10 10.39 12.84 5.96
CA ASP A 10 11.52 13.68 6.38
C ASP A 10 11.45 13.99 7.88
N PHE A 11 10.24 14.12 8.43
CA PHE A 11 10.06 14.29 9.88
C PHE A 11 10.46 13.05 10.67
N TYR A 12 10.21 11.85 10.13
CA TYR A 12 10.71 10.61 10.74
C TYR A 12 12.23 10.56 10.71
N ALA A 13 12.84 10.91 9.57
CA ALA A 13 14.29 10.99 9.44
C ALA A 13 14.90 12.01 10.42
N LEU A 14 14.30 13.19 10.55
CA LEU A 14 14.67 14.20 11.55
C LEU A 14 14.57 13.63 12.97
N GLY A 15 13.47 12.94 13.30
CA GLY A 15 13.30 12.29 14.60
C GLY A 15 14.38 11.25 14.89
N ALA A 16 14.78 10.46 13.89
CA ALA A 16 15.87 9.49 14.03
C ALA A 16 17.22 10.18 14.27
N THR A 17 17.51 11.26 13.53
CA THR A 17 18.73 12.06 13.74
C THR A 17 18.75 12.68 15.14
N LEU A 18 17.65 13.28 15.60
CA LEU A 18 17.54 13.87 16.93
C LEU A 18 17.69 12.81 18.04
N TYR A 19 17.12 11.62 17.83
CA TYR A 19 17.28 10.51 18.76
C TYR A 19 18.75 10.15 18.97
N GLU A 20 19.49 9.97 17.87
CA GLU A 20 20.91 9.61 17.93
C GLU A 20 21.75 10.72 18.56
N LEU A 21 21.47 12.00 18.24
CA LEU A 21 22.15 13.14 18.86
C LEU A 21 21.93 13.22 20.37
N LEU A 22 20.73 12.92 20.85
CA LEU A 22 20.41 12.99 22.28
C LEU A 22 20.96 11.80 23.07
N THR A 23 20.91 10.61 22.47
CA THR A 23 21.23 9.34 23.17
C THR A 23 22.65 8.85 22.91
N GLY A 24 23.31 9.31 21.85
CA GLY A 24 24.60 8.80 21.39
C GLY A 24 24.53 7.39 20.77
N ALA A 25 23.32 6.87 20.50
CA ALA A 25 23.10 5.52 20.00
C ALA A 25 22.09 5.52 18.84
N PRO A 26 22.19 4.56 17.90
CA PRO A 26 21.23 4.46 16.81
C PRO A 26 19.83 4.14 17.32
N LEU A 27 18.83 4.44 16.49
CA LEU A 27 17.41 4.22 16.79
C LEU A 27 17.09 2.76 17.14
N PHE A 28 17.74 1.83 16.43
CA PHE A 28 17.67 0.39 16.66
C PHE A 28 19.06 -0.22 16.52
N ASP A 29 19.33 -1.23 17.34
CA ASP A 29 20.51 -2.07 17.26
C ASP A 29 20.03 -3.47 16.85
N VAL A 30 20.07 -3.75 15.55
CA VAL A 30 19.65 -5.02 14.94
C VAL A 30 20.63 -5.41 13.84
N THR A 31 20.98 -6.69 13.83
CA THR A 31 21.97 -7.28 12.92
C THR A 31 21.32 -7.89 11.67
N GLU A 32 20.03 -8.23 11.73
CA GLU A 32 19.30 -8.87 10.64
C GLU A 32 18.45 -7.85 9.83
N PRO A 33 18.47 -7.86 8.50
CA PRO A 33 17.65 -7.01 7.62
C PRO A 33 16.14 -7.18 7.81
N MET A 34 15.64 -8.40 8.00
CA MET A 34 14.23 -8.62 8.39
C MET A 34 13.88 -7.90 9.69
N ASP A 35 14.81 -7.86 10.65
CA ASP A 35 14.61 -7.14 11.90
C ASP A 35 14.61 -5.62 11.67
N TRP A 36 15.35 -5.09 10.70
CA TRP A 36 15.24 -3.67 10.29
C TRP A 36 13.86 -3.34 9.75
N LEU A 37 13.31 -4.19 8.87
CA LEU A 37 11.97 -4.03 8.33
C LEU A 37 10.94 -4.05 9.48
N HIS A 38 11.04 -5.05 10.36
CA HIS A 38 10.23 -5.12 11.58
C HIS A 38 10.39 -3.87 12.46
N CYS A 39 11.61 -3.37 12.63
CA CYS A 39 11.89 -2.20 13.47
C CYS A 39 11.24 -0.93 12.93
N HIS A 40 11.32 -0.70 11.62
CA HIS A 40 10.71 0.45 10.98
C HIS A 40 9.18 0.35 10.85
N ILE A 41 8.62 -0.86 10.93
CA ILE A 41 7.18 -1.07 10.81
C ILE A 41 6.47 -1.09 12.16
N ALA A 42 7.00 -1.85 13.13
CA ALA A 42 6.28 -2.26 14.33
C ALA A 42 7.00 -1.92 15.64
N ARG A 43 8.33 -2.00 15.70
CA ARG A 43 9.07 -1.77 16.96
C ARG A 43 9.09 -0.29 17.33
N GLU A 44 8.67 0.01 18.56
CA GLU A 44 8.86 1.33 19.14
C GLU A 44 10.29 1.46 19.73
N PRO A 45 11.00 2.56 19.43
CA PRO A 45 12.30 2.83 20.02
C PRO A 45 12.15 3.17 21.51
N ARG A 46 13.22 2.96 22.30
CA ARG A 46 13.21 3.31 23.72
C ARG A 46 13.22 4.84 23.86
N PRO A 47 12.31 5.48 24.60
CA PRO A 47 12.30 6.94 24.70
C PRO A 47 13.65 7.54 25.16
N PRO A 48 14.14 8.63 24.54
CA PRO A 48 15.43 9.25 24.88
C PRO A 48 15.67 9.47 26.37
N HIS A 49 14.68 9.97 27.13
CA HIS A 49 14.80 10.20 28.58
C HIS A 49 15.04 8.92 29.40
N ARG A 50 14.69 7.74 28.86
CA ARG A 50 14.97 6.44 29.49
C ARG A 50 16.34 5.89 29.14
N VAL A 51 16.93 6.33 28.03
CA VAL A 51 18.31 5.98 27.64
C VAL A 51 19.29 6.90 28.36
N ARG A 52 18.99 8.20 28.40
CA ARG A 52 19.81 9.23 29.02
C ARG A 52 18.96 10.15 29.88
N ARG A 53 19.14 10.08 31.21
CA ARG A 53 18.28 10.76 32.20
C ARG A 53 18.38 12.29 32.14
N GLU A 54 19.48 12.83 31.60
CA GLU A 54 19.64 14.27 31.41
C GLU A 54 18.71 14.84 30.33
N VAL A 55 18.14 14.01 29.45
CA VAL A 55 17.24 14.48 28.40
C VAL A 55 15.88 14.85 29.01
N PRO A 56 15.40 16.10 28.86
CA PRO A 56 14.10 16.50 29.39
C PRO A 56 12.96 15.65 28.80
N THR A 57 11.97 15.33 29.62
CA THR A 57 10.87 14.44 29.23
C THR A 57 10.12 14.96 28.00
N LEU A 58 9.87 16.27 27.94
CA LEU A 58 9.15 16.90 26.84
C LEU A 58 9.95 16.89 25.52
N VAL A 59 11.29 17.01 25.58
CA VAL A 59 12.17 16.83 24.40
C VAL A 59 12.08 15.39 23.90
N SER A 60 12.10 14.43 24.82
CA SER A 60 11.91 13.02 24.48
C SER A 60 10.55 12.76 23.85
N GLU A 61 9.47 13.37 24.33
CA GLU A 61 8.12 13.24 23.76
C GLU A 61 8.02 13.81 22.35
N LEU A 62 8.67 14.96 22.08
CA LEU A 62 8.75 15.54 20.73
C LEU A 62 9.44 14.58 19.76
N VAL A 63 10.59 14.03 20.14
CA VAL A 63 11.33 13.06 19.33
C VAL A 63 10.51 11.79 19.10
N MET A 64 9.85 11.27 20.14
CA MET A 64 8.98 10.10 20.00
C MET A 64 7.75 10.38 19.11
N THR A 65 7.26 11.62 19.08
CA THR A 65 6.17 12.05 18.19
C THR A 65 6.62 12.03 16.71
N LEU A 66 7.84 12.52 16.41
CA LEU A 66 8.42 12.43 15.07
C LEU A 66 8.63 10.98 14.63
N LEU A 67 8.95 10.10 15.56
CA LEU A 67 9.23 8.67 15.33
C LEU A 67 7.98 7.78 15.27
N ARG A 68 6.77 8.34 15.37
CA ARG A 68 5.53 7.55 15.24
C ARG A 68 5.49 6.81 13.91
N LYS A 69 5.05 5.56 13.92
CA LYS A 69 5.02 4.70 12.71
C LYS A 69 3.92 5.10 11.75
N ASN A 70 2.81 5.59 12.29
CA ASN A 70 1.74 6.21 11.53
C ASN A 70 2.09 7.70 11.29
N ALA A 71 2.05 8.13 10.02
CA ALA A 71 2.41 9.50 9.64
C ALA A 71 1.39 10.54 10.13
N ASP A 72 0.13 10.17 10.34
CA ASP A 72 -0.93 11.06 10.86
C ASP A 72 -0.74 11.37 12.34
N ASP A 73 -0.02 10.52 13.06
CA ASP A 73 0.32 10.71 14.47
C ASP A 73 1.57 11.59 14.67
N ARG A 74 2.29 11.92 13.59
CA ARG A 74 3.45 12.82 13.61
C ARG A 74 3.03 14.28 13.56
N TYR A 75 4.02 15.17 13.61
CA TYR A 75 3.86 16.57 13.25
C TYR A 75 3.34 16.73 11.82
N ARG A 76 2.45 17.70 11.62
CA ARG A 76 1.83 18.02 10.33
C ARG A 76 2.63 19.06 9.57
N SER A 77 3.44 19.87 10.25
CA SER A 77 4.20 20.97 9.65
C SER A 77 5.59 21.15 10.27
N ALA A 78 6.57 21.56 9.45
CA ALA A 78 7.88 21.95 9.93
C ALA A 78 7.82 23.18 10.85
N ALA A 79 6.86 24.09 10.60
CA ALA A 79 6.61 25.25 11.45
C ALA A 79 6.16 24.84 12.87
N GLY A 80 5.30 23.82 13.00
CA GLY A 80 4.89 23.29 14.29
C GLY A 80 6.06 22.67 15.07
N ILE A 81 6.95 21.94 14.39
CA ILE A 81 8.19 21.40 14.98
C ILE A 81 9.08 22.55 15.47
N ALA A 82 9.31 23.55 14.63
CA ALA A 82 10.17 24.69 14.95
C ALA A 82 9.61 25.51 16.13
N ALA A 83 8.29 25.72 16.20
CA ALA A 83 7.63 26.43 17.29
C ALA A 83 7.81 25.71 18.64
N ASP A 84 7.60 24.39 18.67
CA ASP A 84 7.77 23.61 19.90
C ASP A 84 9.24 23.58 20.34
N LEU A 85 10.18 23.41 19.39
CA LEU A 85 11.62 23.45 19.68
C LEU A 85 12.07 24.83 20.20
N ALA A 86 11.60 25.92 19.60
CA ALA A 86 11.93 27.27 20.06
C ALA A 86 11.42 27.52 21.49
N ARG A 87 10.20 27.08 21.80
CA ARG A 87 9.63 27.19 23.14
C ARG A 87 10.33 26.30 24.17
N LEU A 88 10.77 25.11 23.76
CA LEU A 88 11.60 24.24 24.60
C LEU A 88 12.93 24.92 24.92
N LEU A 89 13.60 25.49 23.92
CA LEU A 89 14.86 26.19 24.09
C LEU A 89 14.73 27.39 25.03
N GLU A 90 13.72 28.26 24.82
CA GLU A 90 13.46 29.43 25.66
C GLU A 90 13.29 29.05 27.14
N ARG A 91 12.57 27.95 27.42
CA ARG A 91 12.34 27.48 28.80
C ARG A 91 13.58 26.86 29.44
N LEU A 92 14.36 26.11 28.67
CA LEU A 92 15.63 25.56 29.14
C LEU A 92 16.64 26.67 29.42
N ASP A 93 16.72 27.69 28.55
CA ASP A 93 17.58 28.87 28.75
C ASP A 93 17.14 29.71 29.95
N ALA A 94 15.85 29.70 30.29
CA ALA A 94 15.31 30.30 31.51
C ALA A 94 15.58 29.47 32.79
N GLY A 95 16.27 28.33 32.68
CA GLY A 95 16.63 27.45 33.81
C GLY A 95 15.56 26.44 34.21
N GLU A 96 14.54 26.19 33.38
CA GLU A 96 13.54 25.13 33.62
C GLU A 96 14.06 23.77 33.13
N ASP A 97 14.67 22.96 34.01
CA ASP A 97 15.25 21.64 33.67
C ASP A 97 14.24 20.63 33.09
N GLN A 98 12.94 20.78 33.41
CA GLN A 98 11.87 19.90 32.92
C GLN A 98 10.67 20.74 32.46
N PRO A 99 10.72 21.31 31.25
CA PRO A 99 9.63 22.09 30.69
C PRO A 99 8.32 21.32 30.63
N ARG A 100 7.22 21.97 31.03
CA ARG A 100 5.86 21.39 30.90
C ARG A 100 4.93 22.31 30.13
N PHE A 101 4.49 21.86 28.96
CA PHE A 101 3.45 22.47 28.16
C PHE A 101 2.95 21.50 27.07
N PRO A 102 1.73 21.67 26.55
CA PRO A 102 1.25 20.86 25.44
C PRO A 102 2.07 21.13 24.16
N LEU A 103 2.60 20.08 23.55
CA LEU A 103 3.20 20.13 22.22
C LEU A 103 2.12 20.31 21.14
N ARG A 104 2.54 20.72 19.94
CA ARG A 104 1.74 20.79 18.72
C ARG A 104 0.61 21.82 18.74
N THR A 105 0.65 22.78 19.68
CA THR A 105 -0.35 23.86 19.75
C THR A 105 -0.34 24.77 18.51
N GLN A 106 0.78 24.81 17.78
CA GLN A 106 0.93 25.58 16.54
C GLN A 106 1.14 24.69 15.31
N ASP A 107 0.88 23.39 15.42
CA ASP A 107 1.06 22.42 14.33
C ASP A 107 -0.16 22.38 13.41
N LEU A 108 -0.43 23.52 12.74
CA LEU A 108 -1.62 23.71 11.92
C LEU A 108 -1.40 23.24 10.48
N PRO A 109 -2.30 22.39 9.93
CA PRO A 109 -2.22 21.98 8.54
C PRO A 109 -2.70 23.11 7.63
N ARG A 110 -1.74 23.86 7.06
CA ARG A 110 -2.03 24.88 6.02
C ARG A 110 -2.34 24.29 4.65
N ARG A 111 -2.00 23.01 4.44
CA ARG A 111 -2.27 22.28 3.20
C ARG A 111 -3.32 21.22 3.48
N PHE A 112 -4.34 21.15 2.63
CA PHE A 112 -5.35 20.11 2.73
C PHE A 112 -4.70 18.74 2.52
N GLN A 113 -4.89 17.85 3.49
CA GLN A 113 -4.43 16.47 3.43
C GLN A 113 -5.48 15.57 4.03
N ILE A 114 -5.76 14.50 3.30
CA ILE A 114 -6.66 13.47 3.75
C ILE A 114 -5.86 12.53 4.65
N PRO A 115 -6.30 12.30 5.90
CA PRO A 115 -5.65 11.36 6.80
C PRO A 115 -5.54 9.97 6.17
N GLN A 116 -4.40 9.30 6.35
CA GLN A 116 -4.14 7.97 5.81
C GLN A 116 -4.50 6.85 6.82
N ARG A 117 -5.27 7.18 7.86
CA ARG A 117 -5.79 6.21 8.83
C ARG A 117 -7.06 5.54 8.30
N LEU A 118 -7.35 4.33 8.76
CA LEU A 118 -8.64 3.71 8.52
C LEU A 118 -9.70 4.29 9.46
N TYR A 119 -10.94 4.32 8.98
CA TYR A 119 -12.11 4.78 9.72
C TYR A 119 -13.19 3.70 9.62
N GLY A 120 -13.73 3.26 10.76
CA GLY A 120 -14.79 2.25 10.81
C GLY A 120 -14.39 0.86 10.29
N ARG A 121 -13.08 0.59 10.18
CA ARG A 121 -12.55 -0.67 9.62
C ARG A 121 -11.91 -1.57 10.66
N GLU A 122 -11.82 -1.13 11.90
CA GLU A 122 -11.27 -1.87 13.03
C GLU A 122 -11.88 -3.28 13.15
N PRO A 123 -13.21 -3.48 13.07
CA PRO A 123 -13.81 -4.82 13.17
C PRO A 123 -13.39 -5.76 12.02
N HIS A 124 -13.12 -5.21 10.84
CA HIS A 124 -12.74 -5.99 9.65
C HIS A 124 -11.27 -6.42 9.76
N VAL A 125 -10.40 -5.52 10.25
CA VAL A 125 -8.99 -5.84 10.55
C VAL A 125 -8.90 -6.89 11.66
N GLU A 126 -9.69 -6.75 12.73
CA GLU A 126 -9.75 -7.74 13.81
C GLU A 126 -10.20 -9.12 13.30
N ARG A 127 -11.22 -9.16 12.44
CA ARG A 127 -11.69 -10.41 11.84
C ARG A 127 -10.63 -11.06 10.96
N LEU A 128 -9.92 -10.29 10.14
CA LEU A 128 -8.80 -10.80 9.34
C LEU A 128 -7.64 -11.32 10.22
N MET A 129 -7.33 -10.62 11.31
CA MET A 129 -6.32 -11.07 12.27
C MET A 129 -6.74 -12.37 12.97
N ALA A 130 -8.03 -12.53 13.28
CA ALA A 130 -8.54 -13.78 13.84
C ALA A 130 -8.41 -14.96 12.87
N VAL A 131 -8.52 -14.74 11.55
CA VAL A 131 -8.24 -15.76 10.53
C VAL A 131 -6.74 -16.09 10.51
N TYR A 132 -5.87 -15.07 10.53
CA TYR A 132 -4.42 -15.27 10.61
C TYR A 132 -4.00 -16.06 11.86
N ASP A 133 -4.61 -15.78 13.01
CA ASP A 133 -4.33 -16.47 14.27
C ASP A 133 -4.70 -17.96 14.23
N ARG A 134 -5.69 -18.34 13.42
CA ARG A 134 -6.02 -19.76 13.21
C ARG A 134 -5.10 -20.40 12.18
N ALA A 135 -4.86 -19.74 11.05
CA ALA A 135 -3.96 -20.23 10.01
C ALA A 135 -2.54 -20.47 10.53
N SER A 136 -2.03 -19.56 11.37
CA SER A 136 -0.71 -19.69 12.02
C SER A 136 -0.57 -20.92 12.91
N ARG A 137 -1.68 -21.53 13.38
CA ARG A 137 -1.66 -22.76 14.20
C ARG A 137 -1.58 -24.05 13.39
N GLY A 138 -1.63 -23.99 12.06
CA GLY A 138 -1.54 -25.16 11.20
C GLY A 138 -2.42 -25.11 9.96
N PRO A 139 -3.76 -24.98 10.05
CA PRO A 139 -4.62 -25.15 8.88
C PRO A 139 -4.39 -24.08 7.81
N ALA A 140 -4.56 -24.48 6.54
CA ALA A 140 -4.69 -23.53 5.45
C ALA A 140 -6.08 -22.87 5.52
N GLU A 141 -6.15 -21.54 5.44
CA GLU A 141 -7.42 -20.81 5.44
C GLU A 141 -7.55 -19.82 4.29
N LEU A 142 -8.80 -19.58 3.88
CA LEU A 142 -9.15 -18.58 2.87
C LEU A 142 -10.00 -17.47 3.51
N ALA A 143 -9.57 -16.23 3.36
CA ALA A 143 -10.38 -15.05 3.64
C ALA A 143 -10.75 -14.34 2.33
N LEU A 144 -12.02 -13.99 2.17
CA LEU A 144 -12.51 -13.25 1.01
C LEU A 144 -12.99 -11.87 1.47
N VAL A 145 -12.42 -10.83 0.88
CA VAL A 145 -12.79 -9.44 1.15
C VAL A 145 -13.55 -8.90 -0.06
N ALA A 146 -14.86 -8.77 0.08
CA ALA A 146 -15.75 -8.30 -0.96
C ALA A 146 -16.13 -6.83 -0.75
N GLY A 147 -16.44 -6.15 -1.83
CA GLY A 147 -17.03 -4.82 -1.79
C GLY A 147 -16.77 -4.01 -3.05
N TYR A 148 -17.46 -2.87 -3.15
CA TYR A 148 -17.42 -2.03 -4.33
C TYR A 148 -16.00 -1.50 -4.67
N SER A 149 -15.80 -1.04 -5.90
CA SER A 149 -14.55 -0.38 -6.31
C SER A 149 -14.25 0.85 -5.44
N GLY A 150 -13.01 1.01 -4.98
CA GLY A 150 -12.61 2.15 -4.14
C GLY A 150 -13.08 2.10 -2.67
N ILE A 151 -13.77 1.04 -2.24
CA ILE A 151 -14.31 0.93 -0.87
C ILE A 151 -13.25 0.78 0.24
N GLY A 152 -11.99 0.53 -0.15
CA GLY A 152 -10.85 0.39 0.76
C GLY A 152 -10.40 -1.05 1.04
N LYS A 153 -10.80 -2.05 0.24
CA LYS A 153 -10.37 -3.48 0.38
C LYS A 153 -8.87 -3.62 0.61
N THR A 154 -8.08 -3.11 -0.34
CA THR A 154 -6.62 -3.18 -0.29
C THR A 154 -6.08 -2.48 0.95
N SER A 155 -6.65 -1.33 1.36
CA SER A 155 -6.21 -0.58 2.54
C SER A 155 -6.46 -1.35 3.84
N VAL A 156 -7.61 -2.01 3.98
CA VAL A 156 -7.94 -2.87 5.14
C VAL A 156 -6.98 -4.04 5.25
N ILE A 157 -6.76 -4.76 4.15
CA ILE A 157 -5.87 -5.93 4.13
C ILE A 157 -4.43 -5.52 4.42
N LYS A 158 -4.03 -4.36 3.92
CA LYS A 158 -2.71 -3.77 4.15
C LYS A 158 -2.45 -3.43 5.63
N GLU A 159 -3.46 -3.18 6.45
CA GLU A 159 -3.22 -2.96 7.89
C GLU A 159 -2.67 -4.22 8.59
N LEU A 160 -2.88 -5.42 8.03
CA LEU A 160 -2.34 -6.66 8.59
C LEU A 160 -0.81 -6.77 8.46
N TYR A 161 -0.20 -6.00 7.55
CA TYR A 161 1.24 -6.09 7.31
C TYR A 161 2.07 -5.87 8.57
N ARG A 162 1.69 -4.90 9.41
CA ARG A 162 2.41 -4.60 10.66
C ARG A 162 2.30 -5.73 11.70
N PRO A 163 1.09 -6.15 12.13
CA PRO A 163 0.96 -7.20 13.13
C PRO A 163 1.50 -8.55 12.66
N ILE A 164 1.42 -8.89 11.36
CA ILE A 164 2.00 -10.13 10.82
C ILE A 164 3.52 -10.09 10.88
N THR A 165 4.14 -9.00 10.41
CA THR A 165 5.61 -8.84 10.47
C THR A 165 6.09 -8.81 11.92
N ALA A 166 5.30 -8.24 12.83
CA ALA A 166 5.60 -8.23 14.26
C ALA A 166 5.69 -9.65 14.85
N ARG A 167 4.96 -10.60 14.26
CA ARG A 167 4.94 -12.02 14.63
C ARG A 167 5.79 -12.90 13.72
N ARG A 168 6.73 -12.29 12.98
CA ARG A 168 7.66 -12.97 12.04
C ARG A 168 6.98 -13.73 10.89
N GLY A 169 5.70 -13.46 10.62
CA GLY A 169 5.03 -14.00 9.44
C GLY A 169 5.46 -13.30 8.16
N PHE A 170 5.37 -14.01 7.04
CA PHE A 170 5.54 -13.42 5.71
C PHE A 170 4.21 -12.87 5.21
N PHE A 171 4.24 -11.69 4.59
CA PHE A 171 3.10 -11.11 3.91
C PHE A 171 3.52 -10.69 2.51
N VAL A 172 2.92 -11.32 1.50
CA VAL A 172 3.21 -11.07 0.10
C VAL A 172 1.93 -10.78 -0.64
N SER A 173 2.01 -9.93 -1.67
CA SER A 173 0.82 -9.49 -2.40
C SER A 173 1.02 -9.56 -3.91
N GLY A 174 0.04 -10.13 -4.60
CA GLY A 174 -0.12 -10.11 -6.04
C GLY A 174 -1.38 -9.34 -6.42
N LYS A 175 -1.38 -8.72 -7.60
CA LYS A 175 -2.56 -8.04 -8.15
C LYS A 175 -2.80 -8.53 -9.56
N PHE A 176 -4.05 -8.85 -9.90
CA PHE A 176 -4.42 -9.18 -11.28
C PHE A 176 -4.61 -7.91 -12.11
N ASP A 177 -4.28 -8.02 -13.39
CA ASP A 177 -4.53 -6.99 -14.39
C ASP A 177 -5.52 -7.53 -15.42
N GLN A 178 -6.56 -6.75 -15.72
CA GLN A 178 -7.59 -7.11 -16.67
C GLN A 178 -7.06 -7.33 -18.09
N LEU A 179 -6.03 -6.59 -18.50
CA LEU A 179 -5.44 -6.69 -19.83
C LEU A 179 -4.48 -7.88 -19.96
N HIS A 180 -3.95 -8.36 -18.84
CA HIS A 180 -2.99 -9.47 -18.78
C HIS A 180 -3.61 -10.80 -18.30
N ARG A 181 -4.93 -10.99 -18.43
CA ARG A 181 -5.62 -12.24 -18.05
C ARG A 181 -5.10 -13.50 -18.75
N HIS A 182 -4.39 -13.33 -19.87
CA HIS A 182 -3.83 -14.42 -20.64
C HIS A 182 -2.50 -14.95 -20.07
N VAL A 183 -1.87 -14.25 -19.12
CA VAL A 183 -0.64 -14.69 -18.45
C VAL A 183 -1.01 -15.54 -17.23
N PRO A 184 -0.78 -16.87 -17.26
CA PRO A 184 -1.14 -17.75 -16.15
C PRO A 184 -0.38 -17.39 -14.88
N LEU A 185 -1.04 -17.50 -13.72
CA LEU A 185 -0.42 -17.33 -12.40
C LEU A 185 0.24 -15.96 -12.18
N SER A 186 -0.12 -14.94 -12.96
CA SER A 186 0.53 -13.62 -12.91
C SER A 186 0.60 -13.02 -11.51
N ALA A 187 -0.52 -12.99 -10.78
CA ALA A 187 -0.57 -12.42 -9.43
C ALA A 187 0.17 -13.27 -8.38
N PRO A 188 -0.05 -14.61 -8.26
CA PRO A 188 0.75 -15.45 -7.38
C PRO A 188 2.26 -15.38 -7.64
N VAL A 189 2.67 -15.42 -8.91
CA VAL A 189 4.10 -15.32 -9.29
C VAL A 189 4.66 -13.96 -8.89
N ALA A 190 3.93 -12.86 -9.11
CA ALA A 190 4.36 -11.54 -8.66
C ALA A 190 4.53 -11.45 -7.13
N ALA A 191 3.62 -12.06 -6.37
CA ALA A 191 3.70 -12.12 -4.91
C ALA A 191 4.93 -12.92 -4.43
N LEU A 192 5.14 -14.11 -5.00
CA LEU A 192 6.26 -14.98 -4.66
C LEU A 192 7.61 -14.41 -5.13
N LYS A 193 7.63 -13.71 -6.25
CA LYS A 193 8.79 -12.96 -6.73
C LYS A 193 9.21 -11.87 -5.73
N ALA A 194 8.24 -11.17 -5.13
CA ALA A 194 8.54 -10.21 -4.07
C ALA A 194 9.17 -10.89 -2.84
N LEU A 195 8.74 -12.11 -2.50
CA LEU A 195 9.32 -12.91 -1.42
C LEU A 195 10.78 -13.30 -1.70
N VAL A 196 11.06 -13.77 -2.92
CA VAL A 196 12.42 -14.11 -3.36
C VAL A 196 13.33 -12.88 -3.31
N ARG A 197 12.84 -11.72 -3.79
CA ARG A 197 13.59 -10.45 -3.71
C ARG A 197 13.84 -10.02 -2.27
N GLN A 198 12.90 -10.27 -1.37
CA GLN A 198 13.09 -10.00 0.05
C GLN A 198 14.18 -10.91 0.65
N LEU A 199 14.20 -12.21 0.32
CA LEU A 199 15.28 -13.10 0.74
C LEU A 199 16.65 -12.65 0.25
N LEU A 200 16.76 -12.14 -0.99
CA LEU A 200 18.03 -11.64 -1.52
C LEU A 200 18.58 -10.42 -0.77
N THR A 201 17.80 -9.79 0.11
CA THR A 201 18.28 -8.72 0.99
C THR A 201 18.83 -9.22 2.32
N GLU A 202 18.73 -10.54 2.59
CA GLU A 202 19.23 -11.16 3.81
C GLU A 202 20.75 -11.39 3.79
N PRO A 203 21.40 -11.52 4.96
CA PRO A 203 22.82 -11.84 5.05
C PRO A 203 23.08 -13.25 4.50
N GLU A 204 24.28 -13.49 3.97
CA GLU A 204 24.63 -14.76 3.34
C GLU A 204 24.41 -15.98 4.26
N THR A 205 24.55 -15.83 5.58
CA THR A 205 24.26 -16.90 6.55
C THR A 205 22.80 -17.34 6.53
N THR A 206 21.87 -16.38 6.48
CA THR A 206 20.43 -16.65 6.42
C THR A 206 20.05 -17.12 5.02
N LEU A 207 20.64 -16.51 3.99
CA LEU A 207 20.39 -16.87 2.60
C LEU A 207 20.85 -18.29 2.27
N ALA A 208 21.99 -18.74 2.81
CA ALA A 208 22.47 -20.11 2.67
C ALA A 208 21.50 -21.13 3.29
N GLY A 209 20.94 -20.82 4.47
CA GLY A 209 19.91 -21.67 5.07
C GLY A 209 18.63 -21.75 4.23
N TRP A 210 18.26 -20.66 3.53
CA TRP A 210 17.14 -20.68 2.59
C TRP A 210 17.44 -21.42 1.29
N ARG A 211 18.67 -21.32 0.78
CA ARG A 211 19.15 -22.08 -0.38
C ARG A 211 18.94 -23.58 -0.17
N ASP A 212 19.47 -24.11 0.94
CA ASP A 212 19.34 -25.54 1.28
C ASP A 212 17.86 -25.96 1.41
N LYS A 213 17.04 -25.15 2.08
CA LYS A 213 15.60 -25.42 2.25
C LYS A 213 14.85 -25.44 0.92
N LEU A 214 15.16 -24.52 0.02
CA LEU A 214 14.51 -24.41 -1.28
C LEU A 214 14.95 -25.52 -2.21
N ASP A 215 16.24 -25.86 -2.23
CA ASP A 215 16.76 -26.99 -3.00
C ASP A 215 16.14 -28.32 -2.56
N ASP A 216 16.08 -28.56 -1.24
CA ASP A 216 15.43 -29.75 -0.67
C ASP A 216 13.94 -29.80 -1.02
N ALA A 217 13.22 -28.68 -0.86
CA ALA A 217 11.79 -28.62 -1.18
C ALA A 217 11.51 -28.86 -2.67
N LEU A 218 12.36 -28.36 -3.55
CA LEU A 218 12.17 -28.43 -5.00
C LEU A 218 12.62 -29.78 -5.58
N GLU A 219 13.43 -30.57 -4.87
CA GLU A 219 13.88 -31.93 -5.27
C GLU A 219 14.36 -31.99 -6.74
N GLY A 220 15.22 -31.06 -7.15
CA GLY A 220 15.74 -30.98 -8.52
C GLY A 220 14.77 -30.45 -9.58
N GLN A 221 13.61 -29.91 -9.17
CA GLN A 221 12.63 -29.27 -10.06
C GLN A 221 12.72 -27.74 -10.09
N GLY A 222 13.82 -27.17 -9.58
CA GLY A 222 13.99 -25.72 -9.45
C GLY A 222 13.89 -24.96 -10.77
N ALA A 223 14.29 -25.57 -11.88
CA ALA A 223 14.19 -24.99 -13.22
C ALA A 223 12.78 -24.49 -13.57
N LEU A 224 11.73 -25.19 -13.12
CA LEU A 224 10.32 -24.80 -13.39
C LEU A 224 9.94 -23.51 -12.67
N ILE A 225 10.48 -23.28 -11.48
CA ILE A 225 10.20 -22.08 -10.70
C ILE A 225 11.09 -20.93 -11.16
N VAL A 226 12.35 -21.21 -11.53
CA VAL A 226 13.27 -20.23 -12.11
C VAL A 226 12.73 -19.67 -13.43
N GLU A 227 12.05 -20.49 -14.25
CA GLU A 227 11.39 -20.02 -15.48
C GLU A 227 10.33 -18.93 -15.20
N LEU A 228 9.60 -19.04 -14.08
CA LEU A 228 8.60 -18.05 -13.67
C LEU A 228 9.17 -16.90 -12.83
N ILE A 229 10.18 -17.20 -12.02
CA ILE A 229 10.83 -16.28 -11.08
C ILE A 229 12.34 -16.37 -11.30
N PRO A 230 12.89 -15.69 -12.32
CA PRO A 230 14.32 -15.78 -12.65
C PRO A 230 15.25 -15.39 -11.51
N GLU A 231 14.83 -14.47 -10.64
CA GLU A 231 15.60 -14.06 -9.45
C GLU A 231 15.87 -15.21 -8.47
N LEU A 232 15.11 -16.31 -8.52
CA LEU A 232 15.34 -17.48 -7.68
C LEU A 232 16.70 -18.14 -7.99
N ALA A 233 17.19 -18.07 -9.22
CA ALA A 233 18.50 -18.61 -9.61
C ALA A 233 19.66 -17.95 -8.84
N LEU A 234 19.48 -16.71 -8.36
CA LEU A 234 20.47 -16.03 -7.51
C LEU A 234 20.56 -16.66 -6.11
N ILE A 235 19.56 -17.44 -5.70
CA ILE A 235 19.53 -18.14 -4.41
C ILE A 235 19.98 -19.59 -4.58
N ILE A 236 19.30 -20.35 -5.45
CA ILE A 236 19.51 -21.80 -5.62
C ILE A 236 20.54 -22.18 -6.70
N GLY A 237 21.14 -21.17 -7.35
CA GLY A 237 22.07 -21.38 -8.47
C GLY A 237 21.38 -21.78 -9.78
N ASP A 238 22.19 -21.90 -10.83
CA ASP A 238 21.73 -22.34 -12.14
C ASP A 238 21.17 -23.76 -12.09
N GLN A 239 19.98 -23.94 -12.67
CA GLN A 239 19.26 -25.19 -12.60
C GLN A 239 19.47 -26.01 -13.88
N PRO A 240 19.68 -27.33 -13.77
CA PRO A 240 19.84 -28.18 -14.95
C PRO A 240 18.54 -28.25 -15.76
N PRO A 241 18.62 -28.38 -17.10
CA PRO A 241 17.43 -28.55 -17.92
C PRO A 241 16.71 -29.84 -17.55
N LEU A 242 15.38 -29.77 -17.47
CA LEU A 242 14.56 -30.92 -17.11
C LEU A 242 14.35 -31.85 -18.31
N PRO A 243 14.28 -33.18 -18.07
CA PRO A 243 14.01 -34.12 -19.15
C PRO A 243 12.62 -33.85 -19.77
N PRO A 244 12.51 -33.98 -21.12
CA PRO A 244 11.25 -33.79 -21.83
C PRO A 244 10.25 -34.87 -21.42
N MET A 245 8.97 -34.51 -21.35
CA MET A 245 7.90 -35.42 -20.94
C MET A 245 6.57 -35.07 -21.62
N PRO A 246 5.60 -36.01 -21.68
CA PRO A 246 4.26 -35.72 -22.17
C PRO A 246 3.58 -34.60 -21.36
N GLN A 247 2.79 -33.76 -22.04
CA GLN A 247 2.21 -32.53 -21.47
C GLN A 247 1.46 -32.74 -20.15
N ALA A 248 0.61 -33.76 -20.04
CA ALA A 248 -0.14 -34.04 -18.81
C ALA A 248 0.78 -34.39 -17.60
N ASN A 249 1.94 -34.99 -17.86
CA ASN A 249 2.92 -35.25 -16.81
C ASN A 249 3.72 -33.99 -16.48
N ALA A 250 3.98 -33.12 -17.47
CA ALA A 250 4.64 -31.82 -17.26
C ALA A 250 3.80 -30.90 -16.37
N GLU A 251 2.49 -30.85 -16.59
CA GLU A 251 1.55 -30.07 -15.78
C GLU A 251 1.51 -30.57 -14.33
N ARG A 252 1.39 -31.89 -14.11
CA ARG A 252 1.47 -32.47 -12.76
C ARG A 252 2.80 -32.17 -12.06
N ARG A 253 3.91 -32.25 -12.81
CA ARG A 253 5.25 -31.91 -12.30
C ARG A 253 5.31 -30.45 -11.87
N PHE A 254 4.81 -29.55 -12.72
CA PHE A 254 4.73 -28.12 -12.44
C PHE A 254 3.86 -27.80 -11.22
N ARG A 255 2.65 -28.36 -11.14
CA ARG A 255 1.74 -28.21 -9.98
C ARG A 255 2.43 -28.64 -8.68
N ARG A 256 3.12 -29.79 -8.69
CA ARG A 256 3.89 -30.28 -7.53
C ARG A 256 5.03 -29.35 -7.15
N ALA A 257 5.81 -28.86 -8.12
CA ALA A 257 6.91 -27.93 -7.89
C ALA A 257 6.40 -26.61 -7.28
N MET A 258 5.33 -26.03 -7.85
CA MET A 258 4.74 -24.78 -7.35
C MET A 258 4.21 -24.92 -5.92
N ARG A 259 3.46 -26.00 -5.63
CA ARG A 259 2.98 -26.28 -4.27
C ARG A 259 4.13 -26.39 -3.27
N ARG A 260 5.19 -27.13 -3.62
CA ARG A 260 6.37 -27.32 -2.75
C ARG A 260 7.14 -26.03 -2.54
N PHE A 261 7.26 -25.23 -3.57
CA PHE A 261 7.86 -23.90 -3.47
C PHE A 261 7.10 -23.02 -2.49
N VAL A 262 5.77 -22.93 -2.59
CA VAL A 262 4.94 -22.20 -1.62
C VAL A 262 5.11 -22.79 -0.21
N ALA A 263 5.02 -24.11 -0.07
CA ALA A 263 5.15 -24.79 1.22
C ALA A 263 6.51 -24.57 1.91
N ALA A 264 7.59 -24.35 1.16
CA ALA A 264 8.91 -24.08 1.73
C ALA A 264 8.92 -22.82 2.63
N PHE A 265 8.03 -21.86 2.34
CA PHE A 265 7.87 -20.60 3.07
C PHE A 265 6.82 -20.65 4.19
N CYS A 266 5.98 -21.68 4.24
CA CYS A 266 4.90 -21.79 5.22
C CYS A 266 5.36 -22.66 6.40
N ARG A 267 5.73 -22.03 7.51
CA ARG A 267 6.23 -22.71 8.71
C ARG A 267 5.57 -22.17 9.97
N ALA A 268 5.60 -22.92 11.05
CA ALA A 268 5.07 -22.47 12.35
C ALA A 268 5.75 -21.17 12.82
N GLU A 269 7.06 -21.04 12.60
CA GLU A 269 7.82 -19.84 12.96
C GLU A 269 7.60 -18.67 12.00
N HIS A 270 7.16 -18.96 10.77
CA HIS A 270 6.96 -18.01 9.70
C HIS A 270 5.70 -18.34 8.88
N PRO A 271 4.49 -18.10 9.41
CA PRO A 271 3.27 -18.30 8.65
C PRO A 271 3.23 -17.36 7.43
N LEU A 272 2.75 -17.86 6.29
CA LEU A 272 2.66 -17.09 5.05
C LEU A 272 1.25 -16.55 4.84
N VAL A 273 1.16 -15.25 4.56
CA VAL A 273 -0.05 -14.61 4.04
C VAL A 273 0.16 -14.26 2.58
N LEU A 274 -0.62 -14.92 1.72
CA LEU A 274 -0.68 -14.64 0.29
C LEU A 274 -1.93 -13.80 -0.02
N PHE A 275 -1.72 -12.51 -0.25
CA PHE A 275 -2.79 -11.60 -0.64
C PHE A 275 -2.89 -11.50 -2.17
N LEU A 276 -4.08 -11.77 -2.72
CA LEU A 276 -4.40 -11.64 -4.14
C LEU A 276 -5.48 -10.57 -4.33
N ASP A 277 -5.12 -9.46 -4.97
CA ASP A 277 -6.01 -8.32 -5.22
C ASP A 277 -6.61 -8.38 -6.63
N ASP A 278 -7.84 -7.87 -6.76
CA ASP A 278 -8.68 -7.98 -7.95
C ASP A 278 -8.90 -9.44 -8.43
N LEU A 279 -9.16 -10.34 -7.49
CA LEU A 279 -9.34 -11.79 -7.71
C LEU A 279 -10.45 -12.12 -8.71
N GLN A 280 -11.39 -11.20 -8.95
CA GLN A 280 -12.38 -11.35 -10.02
C GLN A 280 -11.71 -11.59 -11.39
N TRP A 281 -10.48 -11.10 -11.62
CA TRP A 281 -9.74 -11.29 -12.88
C TRP A 281 -8.81 -12.50 -12.90
N ALA A 282 -8.93 -13.40 -11.91
CA ALA A 282 -8.10 -14.60 -11.84
C ALA A 282 -8.25 -15.48 -13.09
N ASP A 283 -7.11 -15.96 -13.59
CA ASP A 283 -7.05 -16.99 -14.62
C ASP A 283 -7.36 -18.38 -14.04
N ALA A 284 -7.68 -19.33 -14.91
CA ALA A 284 -8.02 -20.69 -14.52
C ALA A 284 -6.89 -21.39 -13.76
N ALA A 285 -5.63 -21.21 -14.19
CA ALA A 285 -4.48 -21.83 -13.54
C ALA A 285 -4.29 -21.30 -12.11
N THR A 286 -4.59 -20.02 -11.85
CA THR A 286 -4.59 -19.48 -10.48
C THR A 286 -5.67 -20.13 -9.61
N LEU A 287 -6.89 -20.29 -10.12
CA LEU A 287 -7.96 -20.96 -9.37
C LEU A 287 -7.60 -22.42 -9.05
N GLU A 288 -7.01 -23.13 -10.01
CA GLU A 288 -6.49 -24.51 -9.82
C GLU A 288 -5.33 -24.57 -8.81
N LEU A 289 -4.46 -23.56 -8.78
CA LEU A 289 -3.41 -23.47 -7.77
C LEU A 289 -3.98 -23.27 -6.37
N LEU A 290 -5.01 -22.42 -6.22
CA LEU A 290 -5.69 -22.22 -4.94
C LEU A 290 -6.35 -23.52 -4.46
N GLU A 291 -7.03 -24.24 -5.34
CA GLU A 291 -7.61 -25.56 -5.03
C GLU A 291 -6.53 -26.57 -4.63
N LEU A 292 -5.38 -26.58 -5.31
CA LEU A 292 -4.26 -27.43 -4.97
C LEU A 292 -3.69 -27.16 -3.56
N ILE A 293 -3.40 -25.89 -3.22
CA ILE A 293 -2.71 -25.53 -1.97
C ILE A 293 -3.65 -25.42 -0.76
N LEU A 294 -4.96 -25.32 -0.98
CA LEU A 294 -5.97 -25.24 0.09
C LEU A 294 -6.67 -26.59 0.30
N VAL A 295 -6.97 -27.36 -0.76
CA VAL A 295 -7.82 -28.56 -0.69
C VAL A 295 -7.05 -29.85 -0.99
N GLU A 296 -6.48 -29.97 -2.19
CA GLU A 296 -5.94 -31.27 -2.65
C GLU A 296 -4.70 -31.71 -1.86
N ALA A 297 -3.80 -30.76 -1.58
CA ALA A 297 -2.55 -31.00 -0.86
C ALA A 297 -2.24 -29.78 0.04
N PRO A 298 -3.05 -29.58 1.10
CA PRO A 298 -3.10 -28.36 1.87
C PRO A 298 -1.72 -28.00 2.42
N VAL A 299 -1.36 -26.72 2.27
CA VAL A 299 -0.12 -26.18 2.80
C VAL A 299 -0.40 -25.61 4.19
N GLU A 300 0.19 -26.21 5.22
CA GLU A 300 0.03 -25.74 6.59
C GLU A 300 0.63 -24.35 6.79
N HIS A 301 0.12 -23.59 7.76
CA HIS A 301 0.57 -22.22 8.09
C HIS A 301 0.40 -21.22 6.93
N LEU A 302 -0.61 -21.42 6.08
CA LEU A 302 -0.94 -20.57 4.95
C LEU A 302 -2.29 -19.87 5.16
N LEU A 303 -2.29 -18.54 5.01
CA LEU A 303 -3.51 -17.76 4.84
C LEU A 303 -3.53 -17.17 3.42
N VAL A 304 -4.54 -17.51 2.64
CA VAL A 304 -4.84 -16.83 1.38
C VAL A 304 -5.90 -15.77 1.65
N ILE A 305 -5.63 -14.52 1.26
CA ILE A 305 -6.61 -13.43 1.28
C ILE A 305 -6.92 -13.04 -0.16
N GLY A 306 -8.17 -13.19 -0.58
CA GLY A 306 -8.65 -12.74 -1.88
C GLY A 306 -9.49 -11.47 -1.74
N ALA A 307 -9.14 -10.40 -2.44
CA ALA A 307 -10.01 -9.23 -2.55
C ALA A 307 -10.71 -9.21 -3.92
N TYR A 308 -12.02 -8.97 -3.95
CA TYR A 308 -12.74 -8.85 -5.21
C TYR A 308 -13.87 -7.82 -5.20
N ARG A 309 -14.33 -7.47 -6.40
CA ARG A 309 -15.43 -6.52 -6.63
C ARG A 309 -16.74 -7.29 -6.78
N ASP A 310 -17.61 -7.16 -5.78
CA ASP A 310 -18.92 -7.80 -5.73
C ASP A 310 -19.85 -7.36 -6.88
N ASN A 311 -19.76 -6.09 -7.28
CA ASN A 311 -20.53 -5.51 -8.37
C ASN A 311 -20.13 -6.01 -9.78
N GLU A 312 -19.02 -6.76 -9.90
CA GLU A 312 -18.52 -7.27 -11.18
C GLU A 312 -18.49 -8.82 -11.22
N THR A 313 -18.97 -9.48 -10.16
CA THR A 313 -19.01 -10.93 -10.04
C THR A 313 -20.46 -11.41 -9.88
N GLY A 314 -21.12 -11.68 -11.01
CA GLY A 314 -22.46 -12.30 -11.01
C GLY A 314 -22.45 -13.80 -10.70
N PRO A 315 -23.61 -14.44 -10.47
CA PRO A 315 -23.72 -15.85 -10.03
C PRO A 315 -23.02 -16.90 -10.92
N GLY A 316 -22.81 -16.61 -12.21
CA GLY A 316 -22.10 -17.51 -13.14
C GLY A 316 -20.60 -17.23 -13.27
N HIS A 317 -20.04 -16.32 -12.48
CA HIS A 317 -18.64 -15.91 -12.61
C HIS A 317 -17.69 -17.04 -12.17
N PRO A 318 -16.62 -17.37 -12.93
CA PRO A 318 -15.70 -18.48 -12.60
C PRO A 318 -15.13 -18.45 -11.18
N LEU A 319 -14.81 -17.25 -10.68
CA LEU A 319 -14.38 -17.05 -9.29
C LEU A 319 -15.41 -17.57 -8.28
N LEU A 320 -16.69 -17.20 -8.41
CA LEU A 320 -17.71 -17.59 -7.42
C LEU A 320 -17.92 -19.11 -7.44
N LEU A 321 -17.94 -19.71 -8.63
CA LEU A 321 -18.02 -21.18 -8.77
C LEU A 321 -16.81 -21.89 -8.14
N ALA A 322 -15.60 -21.34 -8.26
CA ALA A 322 -14.42 -21.89 -7.60
C ALA A 322 -14.49 -21.73 -6.08
N VAL A 323 -14.90 -20.56 -5.59
CA VAL A 323 -15.09 -20.29 -4.16
C VAL A 323 -16.14 -21.23 -3.55
N GLU A 324 -17.25 -21.49 -4.24
CA GLU A 324 -18.28 -22.45 -3.81
C GLU A 324 -17.71 -23.87 -3.64
N ARG A 325 -16.83 -24.31 -4.54
CA ARG A 325 -16.13 -25.60 -4.38
C ARG A 325 -15.17 -25.59 -3.18
N LEU A 326 -14.38 -24.53 -3.02
CA LEU A 326 -13.43 -24.39 -1.91
C LEU A 326 -14.15 -24.42 -0.55
N ARG A 327 -15.31 -23.76 -0.43
CA ARG A 327 -16.13 -23.74 0.78
C ARG A 327 -16.59 -25.12 1.26
N GLN A 328 -16.66 -26.10 0.37
CA GLN A 328 -17.05 -27.46 0.74
C GLN A 328 -15.94 -28.21 1.51
N SER A 329 -14.69 -27.76 1.39
CA SER A 329 -13.53 -28.50 1.90
C SER A 329 -12.64 -27.70 2.86
N VAL A 330 -12.67 -26.36 2.81
CA VAL A 330 -11.76 -25.49 3.56
C VAL A 330 -12.55 -24.38 4.27
N PRO A 331 -12.14 -23.95 5.48
CA PRO A 331 -12.72 -22.78 6.11
C PRO A 331 -12.55 -21.53 5.24
N VAL A 332 -13.68 -20.96 4.81
CA VAL A 332 -13.72 -19.69 4.08
C VAL A 332 -14.40 -18.64 4.95
N THR A 333 -13.70 -17.54 5.21
CA THR A 333 -14.26 -16.39 5.96
C THR A 333 -14.56 -15.24 5.01
N ASP A 334 -15.84 -14.89 4.90
CA ASP A 334 -16.27 -13.69 4.15
C ASP A 334 -16.21 -12.43 4.99
N ILE A 335 -15.74 -11.36 4.37
CA ILE A 335 -15.64 -10.03 4.92
C ILE A 335 -16.18 -9.05 3.87
N ASP A 336 -17.43 -8.65 4.04
CA ASP A 336 -18.04 -7.62 3.22
C ASP A 336 -17.64 -6.24 3.77
N LEU A 337 -17.10 -5.38 2.90
CA LEU A 337 -16.78 -4.01 3.25
C LEU A 337 -17.91 -3.07 2.81
N PRO A 338 -18.74 -2.57 3.75
CA PRO A 338 -19.76 -1.59 3.43
C PRO A 338 -19.14 -0.21 3.16
N PRO A 339 -19.90 0.74 2.61
CA PRO A 339 -19.55 2.16 2.67
C PRO A 339 -19.29 2.64 4.10
N LEU A 340 -18.54 3.73 4.24
CA LEU A 340 -18.30 4.36 5.55
C LEU A 340 -19.62 4.83 6.14
N ALA A 341 -19.81 4.58 7.44
CA ALA A 341 -20.93 5.14 8.16
C ALA A 341 -20.79 6.67 8.26
N ALA A 342 -21.91 7.37 8.50
CA ALA A 342 -21.90 8.82 8.66
C ALA A 342 -20.97 9.28 9.79
N GLU A 343 -20.88 8.50 10.87
CA GLU A 343 -20.00 8.79 12.01
C GLU A 343 -18.52 8.69 11.64
N ASP A 344 -18.15 7.67 10.87
CA ASP A 344 -16.79 7.46 10.36
C ASP A 344 -16.38 8.57 9.39
N LEU A 345 -17.29 8.94 8.49
CA LEU A 345 -17.07 10.03 7.55
C LEU A 345 -16.93 11.38 8.26
N ARG A 346 -17.75 11.63 9.29
CA ARG A 346 -17.64 12.81 10.14
C ARG A 346 -16.29 12.85 10.86
N ALA A 347 -15.83 11.73 11.40
CA ALA A 347 -14.51 11.62 12.00
C ALA A 347 -13.39 11.88 10.98
N LEU A 348 -13.54 11.41 9.74
CA LEU A 348 -12.60 11.68 8.64
C LEU A 348 -12.50 13.16 8.33
N LEU A 349 -13.65 13.83 8.19
CA LEU A 349 -13.70 15.25 7.90
C LEU A 349 -13.18 16.12 9.05
N ALA A 350 -13.51 15.76 10.29
CA ALA A 350 -13.02 16.44 11.48
C ALA A 350 -11.48 16.44 11.52
N ASP A 351 -10.87 15.29 11.23
CA ASP A 351 -9.42 15.15 11.19
C ASP A 351 -8.76 15.87 10.01
N ALA A 352 -9.37 15.78 8.83
CA ALA A 352 -8.90 16.40 7.59
C ALA A 352 -8.93 17.94 7.67
N LEU A 353 -10.00 18.50 8.26
CA LEU A 353 -10.24 19.94 8.38
C LEU A 353 -9.79 20.51 9.73
N HIS A 354 -9.30 19.67 10.64
CA HIS A 354 -8.92 20.04 12.00
C HIS A 354 -10.02 20.85 12.70
N ALA A 355 -11.23 20.32 12.65
CA ALA A 355 -12.43 20.93 13.18
C ALA A 355 -13.17 19.94 14.08
N ASP A 356 -13.98 20.45 14.99
CA ASP A 356 -14.79 19.61 15.87
C ASP A 356 -15.80 18.79 15.06
N ALA A 357 -16.09 17.56 15.52
CA ALA A 357 -17.01 16.67 14.83
C ALA A 357 -18.40 17.30 14.61
N GLU A 358 -18.87 18.13 15.55
CA GLU A 358 -20.14 18.86 15.43
C GLU A 358 -20.09 19.94 14.34
N ALA A 359 -18.95 20.63 14.19
CA ALA A 359 -18.78 21.66 13.18
C ALA A 359 -18.86 21.08 11.76
N VAL A 360 -18.29 19.90 11.55
CA VAL A 360 -18.28 19.24 10.23
C VAL A 360 -19.51 18.37 9.97
N ALA A 361 -20.49 18.30 10.89
CA ALA A 361 -21.62 17.38 10.78
C ALA A 361 -22.44 17.58 9.49
N ARG A 362 -22.82 18.82 9.18
CA ARG A 362 -23.60 19.13 7.95
C ARG A 362 -22.82 18.85 6.68
N LEU A 363 -21.51 19.15 6.70
CA LEU A 363 -20.62 18.84 5.59
C LEU A 363 -20.52 17.32 5.42
N ALA A 364 -20.41 16.56 6.51
CA ALA A 364 -20.37 15.10 6.49
C ALA A 364 -21.64 14.50 5.90
N ASP A 365 -22.82 14.99 6.27
CA ASP A 365 -24.09 14.55 5.70
C ASP A 365 -24.16 14.85 4.19
N THR A 366 -23.70 16.03 3.78
CA THR A 366 -23.66 16.43 2.37
C THR A 366 -22.69 15.57 1.56
N VAL A 367 -21.49 15.31 2.10
CA VAL A 367 -20.48 14.44 1.48
C VAL A 367 -20.99 13.00 1.42
N ALA A 368 -21.61 12.48 2.49
CA ALA A 368 -22.21 11.14 2.51
C ALA A 368 -23.28 10.99 1.42
N ALA A 369 -24.21 11.94 1.34
CA ALA A 369 -25.28 11.93 0.36
C ALA A 369 -24.76 11.97 -1.09
N LYS A 370 -23.64 12.66 -1.33
CA LYS A 370 -23.05 12.80 -2.67
C LYS A 370 -22.13 11.67 -3.08
N THR A 371 -21.54 10.95 -2.12
CA THR A 371 -20.49 9.95 -2.38
C THR A 371 -20.91 8.53 -2.02
N GLY A 372 -22.11 8.38 -1.45
CA GLY A 372 -22.62 7.12 -0.93
C GLY A 372 -21.76 6.53 0.19
N GLY A 373 -20.91 7.34 0.85
CA GLY A 373 -19.96 6.88 1.87
C GLY A 373 -18.77 6.09 1.31
N ASN A 374 -18.56 6.07 -0.02
CA ASN A 374 -17.39 5.43 -0.60
C ASN A 374 -16.12 6.27 -0.29
N PRO A 375 -15.09 5.71 0.37
CA PRO A 375 -13.85 6.43 0.69
C PRO A 375 -13.22 7.10 -0.53
N TYR A 376 -13.08 6.39 -1.65
CA TYR A 376 -12.44 6.95 -2.84
C TYR A 376 -13.19 8.18 -3.37
N PHE A 377 -14.52 8.11 -3.49
CA PHE A 377 -15.32 9.25 -3.93
C PHE A 377 -15.32 10.39 -2.92
N THR A 378 -15.34 10.07 -1.62
CA THR A 378 -15.17 11.04 -0.54
C THR A 378 -13.88 11.83 -0.73
N GLU A 379 -12.75 11.12 -0.91
CA GLU A 379 -11.46 11.77 -1.06
C GLU A 379 -11.38 12.67 -2.28
N GLU A 380 -11.85 12.17 -3.42
CA GLU A 380 -11.83 12.92 -4.67
C GLU A 380 -12.76 14.12 -4.64
N PHE A 381 -13.94 13.98 -4.05
CA PHE A 381 -14.87 15.09 -3.88
C PHE A 381 -14.24 16.18 -3.00
N LEU A 382 -13.64 15.83 -1.86
CA LEU A 382 -12.98 16.80 -0.98
C LEU A 382 -11.81 17.52 -1.66
N LYS A 383 -10.98 16.79 -2.43
CA LYS A 383 -9.90 17.41 -3.21
C LYS A 383 -10.45 18.40 -4.24
N ASP A 384 -11.55 18.07 -4.91
CA ASP A 384 -12.18 18.94 -5.89
C ASP A 384 -12.78 20.19 -5.23
N LEU A 385 -13.43 20.06 -4.06
CA LEU A 385 -13.90 21.21 -3.28
C LEU A 385 -12.77 22.18 -2.90
N VAL A 386 -11.61 21.65 -2.51
CA VAL A 386 -10.43 22.47 -2.20
C VAL A 386 -9.86 23.14 -3.45
N ARG A 387 -9.82 22.41 -4.58
CA ARG A 387 -9.35 22.95 -5.86
C ARG A 387 -10.24 24.10 -6.34
N GLN A 388 -11.56 23.99 -6.15
CA GLN A 388 -12.53 25.03 -6.50
C GLN A 388 -12.53 26.21 -5.50
N GLY A 389 -11.84 26.09 -4.36
CA GLY A 389 -11.84 27.12 -3.32
C GLY A 389 -13.07 27.10 -2.40
N LEU A 390 -13.96 26.11 -2.56
CA LEU A 390 -15.16 25.92 -1.73
C LEU A 390 -14.82 25.44 -0.31
N VAL A 391 -13.65 24.82 -0.16
CA VAL A 391 -13.03 24.48 1.13
C VAL A 391 -11.63 25.10 1.13
N GLY A 392 -11.36 26.00 2.06
CA GLY A 392 -10.11 26.77 2.10
C GLY A 392 -9.61 27.03 3.51
N PHE A 393 -8.30 27.19 3.66
CA PHE A 393 -7.70 27.60 4.92
C PHE A 393 -7.71 29.12 5.04
N ASP A 394 -8.36 29.65 6.07
CA ASP A 394 -8.31 31.07 6.40
C ASP A 394 -7.13 31.39 7.30
N GLY A 395 -6.14 32.08 6.75
CA GLY A 395 -4.94 32.51 7.47
C GLY A 395 -5.20 33.48 8.62
N SER A 396 -6.33 34.20 8.62
CA SER A 396 -6.65 35.15 9.70
C SER A 396 -7.19 34.44 10.95
N SER A 397 -8.14 33.52 10.78
CA SER A 397 -8.70 32.72 11.88
C SER A 397 -7.91 31.44 12.18
N GLN A 398 -6.89 31.11 11.36
CA GLN A 398 -6.09 29.88 11.45
C GLN A 398 -6.95 28.61 11.44
N ARG A 399 -8.04 28.61 10.65
CA ARG A 399 -9.02 27.53 10.56
C ARG A 399 -9.43 27.26 9.12
N TRP A 400 -9.87 26.03 8.86
CA TRP A 400 -10.54 25.69 7.61
C TRP A 400 -11.95 26.29 7.59
N ARG A 401 -12.35 26.80 6.42
CA ARG A 401 -13.68 27.33 6.13
C ARG A 401 -14.24 26.65 4.90
N TRP A 402 -15.56 26.54 4.86
CA TRP A 402 -16.29 25.97 3.75
C TRP A 402 -17.67 26.61 3.62
N ASP A 403 -18.25 26.52 2.42
CA ASP A 403 -19.60 26.99 2.14
C ASP A 403 -20.55 25.79 1.96
N ASP A 404 -21.38 25.50 2.97
CA ASP A 404 -22.32 24.38 2.92
C ASP A 404 -23.31 24.48 1.74
N ALA A 405 -23.73 25.68 1.35
CA ALA A 405 -24.74 25.89 0.32
C ALA A 405 -24.15 25.64 -1.09
N GLU A 406 -22.97 26.20 -1.36
CA GLU A 406 -22.28 25.98 -2.63
C GLU A 406 -21.84 24.52 -2.76
N ILE A 407 -21.37 23.90 -1.68
CA ILE A 407 -21.03 22.47 -1.66
C ILE A 407 -22.26 21.62 -1.93
N ALA A 408 -23.41 21.91 -1.31
CA ALA A 408 -24.65 21.18 -1.56
C ALA A 408 -25.11 21.29 -3.02
N ALA A 409 -24.83 22.40 -3.70
CA ALA A 409 -25.15 22.61 -5.12
C ALA A 409 -24.22 21.86 -6.10
N GLN A 410 -23.05 21.38 -5.65
CA GLN A 410 -22.11 20.63 -6.50
C GLN A 410 -22.71 19.30 -6.97
N ARG A 411 -22.39 18.90 -8.20
CA ARG A 411 -22.74 17.56 -8.71
C ARG A 411 -21.58 16.61 -8.46
N VAL A 412 -21.88 15.40 -8.02
CA VAL A 412 -20.91 14.30 -7.93
C VAL A 412 -21.37 13.19 -8.88
N THR A 413 -20.41 12.53 -9.51
CA THR A 413 -20.64 11.33 -10.29
C THR A 413 -20.61 10.13 -9.36
N ASP A 414 -21.68 9.33 -9.36
CA ASP A 414 -21.85 8.16 -8.48
C ASP A 414 -21.02 6.92 -8.93
N ASN A 415 -20.20 7.07 -9.98
CA ASN A 415 -19.45 5.99 -10.62
C ASN A 415 -17.99 6.40 -10.89
N VAL A 416 -17.07 5.48 -10.61
CA VAL A 416 -15.61 5.68 -10.76
C VAL A 416 -15.28 5.93 -12.22
N VAL A 417 -15.95 5.24 -13.14
CA VAL A 417 -15.74 5.41 -14.58
C VAL A 417 -16.12 6.83 -15.02
N ASP A 418 -17.25 7.35 -14.53
CA ASP A 418 -17.72 8.69 -14.91
C ASP A 418 -16.83 9.78 -14.31
N LEU A 419 -16.36 9.60 -13.07
CA LEU A 419 -15.39 10.48 -12.42
C LEU A 419 -14.05 10.49 -13.19
N MET A 420 -13.52 9.32 -13.55
CA MET A 420 -12.27 9.22 -14.30
C MET A 420 -12.41 9.80 -15.71
N SER A 421 -13.52 9.51 -16.38
CA SER A 421 -13.84 10.09 -17.69
C SER A 421 -13.94 11.63 -17.62
N ALA A 422 -14.49 12.18 -16.54
CA ALA A 422 -14.53 13.62 -16.33
C ALA A 422 -13.13 14.22 -16.16
N LYS A 423 -12.22 13.54 -15.45
CA LYS A 423 -10.82 13.95 -15.33
C LYS A 423 -10.06 13.89 -16.65
N LEU A 424 -10.19 12.79 -17.39
CA LEU A 424 -9.58 12.64 -18.72
C LEU A 424 -10.09 13.67 -19.72
N ARG A 425 -11.36 14.11 -19.58
CA ARG A 425 -11.92 15.23 -20.35
C ARG A 425 -11.32 16.60 -20.02
N ARG A 426 -10.72 16.77 -18.83
CA ARG A 426 -10.05 18.02 -18.43
C ARG A 426 -8.61 18.13 -18.97
N LEU A 427 -8.01 17.01 -19.35
CA LEU A 427 -6.65 16.99 -19.90
C LEU A 427 -6.58 17.62 -21.29
N SER A 428 -5.41 18.19 -21.61
CA SER A 428 -5.03 18.53 -22.97
C SER A 428 -5.02 17.30 -23.88
N ASP A 429 -5.21 17.51 -25.19
CA ASP A 429 -5.20 16.41 -26.17
C ASP A 429 -3.86 15.65 -26.16
N GLY A 430 -2.75 16.36 -25.95
CA GLY A 430 -1.43 15.75 -25.80
C GLY A 430 -1.34 14.85 -24.57
N ALA A 431 -1.84 15.30 -23.42
CA ALA A 431 -1.86 14.50 -22.20
C ALA A 431 -2.78 13.28 -22.31
N ARG A 432 -3.93 13.39 -23.00
CA ARG A 432 -4.80 12.23 -23.24
C ARG A 432 -4.13 11.21 -24.15
N HIS A 433 -3.53 11.65 -25.26
CA HIS A 433 -2.83 10.77 -26.19
C HIS A 433 -1.70 9.99 -25.53
N THR A 434 -0.86 10.66 -24.73
CA THR A 434 0.20 9.99 -23.96
C THR A 434 -0.38 8.95 -22.99
N LEU A 435 -1.51 9.23 -22.33
CA LEU A 435 -2.15 8.26 -21.43
C LEU A 435 -2.76 7.06 -22.17
N GLU A 436 -3.32 7.24 -23.38
CA GLU A 436 -3.82 6.16 -24.24
C GLU A 436 -2.69 5.17 -24.59
N ILE A 437 -1.51 5.69 -24.96
CA ILE A 437 -0.33 4.86 -25.25
C ILE A 437 0.15 4.17 -23.97
N ALA A 438 0.24 4.89 -22.86
CA ALA A 438 0.64 4.31 -21.58
C ALA A 438 -0.32 3.19 -21.13
N ALA A 439 -1.62 3.34 -21.38
CA ALA A 439 -2.63 2.34 -21.06
C ALA A 439 -2.44 1.05 -21.85
N CYS A 440 -2.00 1.15 -23.10
CA CYS A 440 -1.63 0.01 -23.95
C CYS A 440 -0.39 -0.75 -23.44
N ILE A 441 0.57 -0.05 -22.80
CA ILE A 441 1.77 -0.68 -22.22
C ILE A 441 1.41 -1.50 -20.98
N GLY A 442 0.55 -0.95 -20.12
CA GLY A 442 0.05 -1.64 -18.93
C GLY A 442 -0.17 -0.74 -17.73
N HIS A 443 -0.68 -1.32 -16.63
CA HIS A 443 -0.93 -0.57 -15.39
C HIS A 443 0.35 0.08 -14.84
N ARG A 444 1.50 -0.58 -15.03
CA ARG A 444 2.83 -0.07 -14.72
C ARG A 444 3.62 0.01 -16.01
N PHE A 445 4.29 1.12 -16.24
CA PHE A 445 5.03 1.35 -17.48
C PHE A 445 6.34 2.09 -17.21
N GLU A 446 7.37 1.72 -17.97
CA GLU A 446 8.64 2.42 -17.97
C GLU A 446 8.56 3.66 -18.88
N LEU A 447 9.06 4.79 -18.40
CA LEU A 447 9.07 6.05 -19.14
C LEU A 447 9.87 5.96 -20.44
N GLU A 448 10.92 5.14 -20.45
CA GLU A 448 11.72 4.92 -21.65
C GLU A 448 10.96 4.15 -22.73
N LEU A 449 10.17 3.14 -22.33
CA LEU A 449 9.30 2.43 -23.26
C LEU A 449 8.21 3.35 -23.79
N LEU A 450 7.57 4.14 -22.93
CA LEU A 450 6.58 5.13 -23.35
C LEU A 450 7.16 6.14 -24.34
N ALA A 451 8.33 6.72 -24.06
CA ALA A 451 8.98 7.68 -24.94
C ALA A 451 9.49 7.10 -26.27
N ARG A 452 9.61 5.78 -26.38
CA ARG A 452 9.95 5.10 -27.65
C ARG A 452 8.73 4.75 -28.48
N VAL A 453 7.57 4.55 -27.84
CA VAL A 453 6.30 4.21 -28.50
C VAL A 453 5.51 5.46 -28.83
N ASP A 454 5.57 6.47 -27.96
CA ASP A 454 5.01 7.79 -28.16
C ASP A 454 6.01 8.66 -28.94
N ASP A 455 5.69 8.95 -30.21
CA ASP A 455 6.50 9.82 -31.09
C ASP A 455 6.49 11.30 -30.65
N THR A 456 5.88 11.62 -29.50
CA THR A 456 5.84 12.97 -28.92
C THR A 456 7.23 13.44 -28.48
N PRO A 457 7.65 14.67 -28.86
CA PRO A 457 8.93 15.23 -28.41
C PRO A 457 9.06 15.24 -26.88
N TRP A 458 10.25 14.90 -26.39
CA TRP A 458 10.54 14.74 -24.95
C TRP A 458 10.01 15.87 -24.03
N PRO A 459 10.14 17.17 -24.36
CA PRO A 459 9.59 18.24 -23.53
C PRO A 459 8.05 18.19 -23.43
N ALA A 460 7.36 17.92 -24.55
CA ALA A 460 5.90 17.84 -24.59
C ALA A 460 5.38 16.60 -23.84
N LEU A 461 6.08 15.46 -23.96
CA LEU A 461 5.79 14.26 -23.18
C LEU A 461 5.91 14.53 -21.67
N LEU A 462 6.93 15.26 -21.23
CA LEU A 462 7.09 15.62 -19.82
C LEU A 462 5.96 16.53 -19.31
N ASP A 463 5.52 17.49 -20.12
CA ASP A 463 4.41 18.37 -19.75
C ASP A 463 3.07 17.61 -19.69
N ALA A 464 2.82 16.72 -20.65
CA ALA A 464 1.70 15.78 -20.63
C ALA A 464 1.68 14.90 -19.36
N LEU A 465 2.82 14.32 -18.98
CA LEU A 465 2.94 13.53 -17.77
C LEU A 465 2.76 14.38 -16.50
N ARG A 466 3.27 15.62 -16.46
CA ARG A 466 3.05 16.55 -15.34
C ARG A 466 1.58 16.89 -15.18
N GLU A 467 0.87 17.11 -16.28
CA GLU A 467 -0.57 17.37 -16.29
C GLU A 467 -1.35 16.16 -15.76
N ALA A 468 -1.06 14.96 -16.27
CA ALA A 468 -1.67 13.73 -15.80
C ALA A 468 -1.37 13.44 -14.31
N MET A 469 -0.15 13.74 -13.84
CA MET A 469 0.21 13.65 -12.42
C MET A 469 -0.53 14.68 -11.56
N ALA A 470 -0.73 15.90 -12.07
CA ALA A 470 -1.47 16.95 -11.37
C ALA A 470 -2.94 16.57 -11.16
N GLU A 471 -3.53 15.87 -12.13
CA GLU A 471 -4.87 15.27 -12.00
C GLU A 471 -4.90 13.94 -11.23
N GLN A 472 -3.74 13.48 -10.74
CA GLN A 472 -3.55 12.23 -9.99
C GLN A 472 -3.98 10.99 -10.79
N LEU A 473 -3.82 11.03 -12.11
CA LEU A 473 -4.16 9.90 -12.98
C LEU A 473 -3.05 8.86 -13.03
N ILE A 474 -1.81 9.32 -12.89
CA ILE A 474 -0.61 8.49 -12.81
C ILE A 474 0.25 8.94 -11.62
N ALA A 475 1.02 8.01 -11.08
CA ALA A 475 1.98 8.25 -10.03
C ALA A 475 3.33 7.60 -10.37
N PRO A 476 4.46 8.29 -10.11
CA PRO A 476 5.78 7.72 -10.30
C PRO A 476 6.09 6.63 -9.26
N LEU A 477 6.73 5.56 -9.70
CA LEU A 477 7.20 4.46 -8.85
C LEU A 477 8.68 4.69 -8.49
N GLY A 478 8.92 5.16 -7.26
CA GLY A 478 10.28 5.37 -6.71
C GLY A 478 10.51 6.77 -6.12
N GLY A 479 11.35 6.87 -5.08
CA GLY A 479 11.43 8.04 -4.19
C GLY A 479 12.19 9.28 -4.69
N GLN A 480 12.85 9.26 -5.86
CA GLN A 480 13.71 10.38 -6.30
C GLN A 480 13.24 11.10 -7.58
N ILE A 481 11.97 10.98 -7.92
CA ILE A 481 11.49 11.28 -9.28
C ILE A 481 11.25 12.77 -9.51
N GLN A 482 10.74 13.51 -8.53
CA GLN A 482 10.51 14.96 -8.65
C GLN A 482 11.79 15.76 -8.94
N LYS A 483 12.95 15.37 -8.36
CA LYS A 483 14.24 16.03 -8.64
C LYS A 483 14.81 15.66 -10.02
N ARG A 484 14.43 14.51 -10.59
CA ARG A 484 14.89 14.04 -11.90
C ARG A 484 14.04 14.62 -13.04
N LEU A 485 12.71 14.70 -12.86
CA LEU A 485 11.78 15.34 -13.79
C LEU A 485 11.90 16.89 -13.84
N ALA A 486 12.52 17.50 -12.82
CA ALA A 486 12.70 18.95 -12.71
C ALA A 486 14.03 19.48 -13.27
N ARG A 487 14.88 18.64 -13.88
CA ARG A 487 16.15 19.10 -14.48
C ARG A 487 15.92 19.50 -15.95
N PRO A 488 15.97 20.81 -16.29
CA PRO A 488 15.71 21.27 -17.65
C PRO A 488 16.83 20.95 -18.66
N ASP A 489 18.03 20.58 -18.21
CA ASP A 489 19.23 20.45 -19.04
C ASP A 489 19.45 19.07 -19.71
N ARG A 490 18.46 18.17 -19.77
CA ARG A 490 18.63 16.83 -20.36
C ARG A 490 17.63 16.50 -21.48
N GLN A 491 18.19 16.12 -22.64
CA GLN A 491 17.46 15.73 -23.85
C GLN A 491 17.17 14.22 -23.91
N GLY A 492 16.49 13.63 -22.92
CA GLY A 492 16.03 12.24 -23.07
C GLY A 492 15.55 11.53 -21.80
N PRO A 493 14.96 10.33 -21.96
CA PRO A 493 14.38 9.54 -20.88
C PRO A 493 15.42 9.06 -19.86
N HIS A 494 15.03 9.08 -18.59
CA HIS A 494 15.83 8.51 -17.52
C HIS A 494 15.59 6.98 -17.46
N PRO A 495 16.64 6.16 -17.56
CA PRO A 495 16.50 4.72 -17.39
C PRO A 495 16.04 4.40 -15.96
N GLY A 496 15.08 3.47 -15.86
CA GLY A 496 14.51 3.00 -14.58
C GLY A 496 13.50 3.94 -13.92
N LEU A 497 12.96 4.94 -14.62
CA LEU A 497 11.76 5.65 -14.17
C LEU A 497 10.52 4.87 -14.59
N GLU A 498 9.82 4.33 -13.60
CA GLU A 498 8.52 3.69 -13.79
C GLU A 498 7.40 4.60 -13.29
N PHE A 499 6.24 4.48 -13.94
CA PHE A 499 4.98 5.06 -13.49
C PHE A 499 3.94 3.97 -13.34
N ALA A 500 2.92 4.25 -12.54
CA ALA A 500 1.72 3.44 -12.45
C ALA A 500 0.49 4.32 -12.58
N PHE A 501 -0.56 3.80 -13.20
CA PHE A 501 -1.88 4.40 -13.07
C PHE A 501 -2.30 4.41 -11.60
N ALA A 502 -2.91 5.49 -11.16
CA ALA A 502 -3.40 5.60 -9.78
C ALA A 502 -4.56 4.63 -9.51
N HIS A 503 -5.28 4.23 -10.56
CA HIS A 503 -6.42 3.32 -10.50
C HIS A 503 -6.62 2.60 -11.85
N ASP A 504 -7.01 1.33 -11.85
CA ASP A 504 -7.19 0.54 -13.09
C ASP A 504 -8.26 1.14 -14.01
N ARG A 505 -9.31 1.74 -13.42
CA ARG A 505 -10.36 2.43 -14.17
C ARG A 505 -9.84 3.62 -15.00
N ILE A 506 -8.73 4.23 -14.61
CA ILE A 506 -8.10 5.30 -15.41
C ILE A 506 -7.50 4.68 -16.66
N GLN A 507 -6.73 3.61 -16.50
CA GLN A 507 -6.17 2.85 -17.62
C GLN A 507 -7.25 2.34 -18.57
N GLN A 508 -8.43 1.99 -18.07
CA GLN A 508 -9.57 1.57 -18.91
C GLN A 508 -10.27 2.71 -19.64
N SER A 509 -10.19 3.93 -19.11
CA SER A 509 -10.93 5.09 -19.64
C SER A 509 -10.08 5.97 -20.54
N ALA A 510 -8.75 5.88 -20.41
CA ALA A 510 -7.78 6.35 -21.39
C ALA A 510 -7.83 5.39 -22.58
#